data_AF-A0A7T4YCN2-F1
#
_entry.id   AF-A0A7T4YCN2-F1
#
_cell.length_a   1.000
_cell.length_b   1.000
_cell.length_c   1.000
_cell.angle_alpha   90.00
_cell.angle_beta   90.00
_cell.angle_gamma   90.00
#
_symmetry.space_group_name_H-M   'P 1'
#
loop_
_entity.id
_entity.type
_entity.pdbx_description
1 polymer ?
#
loop_
_entity_poly.entity_id
_entity_poly.type
_entity_poly.pdbx_seq_one_letter_code
_entity_poly.pdbx_strand_id
1 'polypeptide(L)'
;MPVHAIDARNAWVPPPDSPQARALAHVAARSLGEPVDPTLRVTLNFHPDRLHHGMPFLQALANDGVYRSQFETGTSNGGLTAHPGGDRWQWESRLFGGAYDDVAPAERPKYGALNFRRRATGGSPRFGSAHLRLTGAVLGRTTFCYPDSVYEPTAFGVAERMGLMALAATPQPDPLDDYIEAQVHGPVELARDVEALVLDPCYRGTEVETMARALPCALEWHAGFMLSVDELCRHPDYRGPRYVELGCALARDGWLTPALIGEAARGGNHDSQDLKKVWHYL
;
A
#
# COMPACT_ATOMS: atom_id res chain seq x y z
N MET A 1 12.55 15.02 26.39
CA MET A 1 11.50 13.99 26.21
C MET A 1 12.19 12.81 25.54
N PRO A 2 12.23 11.61 26.14
CA PRO A 2 12.92 10.50 25.51
C PRO A 2 12.19 10.14 24.21
N VAL A 3 12.95 10.03 23.12
CA VAL A 3 12.50 9.47 21.84
C VAL A 3 11.95 8.09 22.18
N HIS A 4 10.65 7.87 22.00
CA HIS A 4 10.06 6.56 22.22
C HIS A 4 10.75 5.58 21.28
N ALA A 5 11.61 4.74 21.85
CA ALA A 5 12.24 3.63 21.14
C ALA A 5 11.13 2.77 20.52
N ILE A 6 11.41 2.27 19.32
CA ILE A 6 10.56 1.27 18.65
C ILE A 6 10.26 0.15 19.66
N ASP A 7 8.97 -0.13 19.95
CA ASP A 7 8.59 -1.16 20.92
C ASP A 7 9.00 -2.54 20.39
N ALA A 8 10.16 -3.01 20.87
CA ALA A 8 10.84 -4.19 20.35
C ALA A 8 10.37 -5.50 21.00
N ARG A 9 9.55 -5.45 22.06
CA ARG A 9 9.32 -6.61 22.95
C ARG A 9 8.49 -7.74 22.31
N ASN A 10 7.89 -7.51 21.15
CA ASN A 10 7.19 -8.54 20.38
C ASN A 10 7.38 -8.37 18.86
N ALA A 11 8.46 -7.71 18.43
CA ALA A 11 8.72 -7.45 17.02
C ALA A 11 9.31 -8.69 16.34
N TRP A 12 8.81 -9.05 15.15
CA TRP A 12 9.50 -10.01 14.30
C TRP A 12 10.80 -9.39 13.78
N VAL A 13 11.89 -10.13 13.89
CA VAL A 13 13.23 -9.74 13.43
C VAL A 13 13.70 -10.76 12.39
N PRO A 14 14.28 -10.30 11.26
CA PRO A 14 14.89 -11.20 10.27
C PRO A 14 15.88 -12.17 10.91
N PRO A 15 15.76 -13.48 10.66
CA PRO A 15 16.80 -14.43 11.05
C PRO A 15 18.15 -14.03 10.43
N PRO A 16 19.28 -14.24 11.12
CA PRO A 16 20.60 -14.05 10.52
C PRO A 16 20.72 -14.83 9.20
N ASP A 17 21.40 -14.22 8.23
CA ASP A 17 21.63 -14.77 6.88
C ASP A 17 20.39 -15.07 6.03
N SER A 18 19.18 -14.73 6.51
CA SER A 18 17.95 -14.89 5.74
C SER A 18 17.92 -13.96 4.50
N PRO A 19 17.07 -14.24 3.50
CA PRO A 19 16.84 -13.33 2.38
C PRO A 19 16.50 -11.90 2.82
N GLN A 20 15.72 -11.77 3.90
CA GLN A 20 15.34 -10.49 4.51
C GLN A 20 16.53 -9.75 5.12
N ALA A 21 17.38 -10.44 5.89
CA ALA A 21 18.58 -9.84 6.46
C ALA A 21 19.55 -9.38 5.36
N ARG A 22 19.74 -10.18 4.31
CA ARG A 22 20.59 -9.82 3.16
C ARG A 22 20.04 -8.61 2.39
N ALA A 23 18.73 -8.57 2.13
CA ALA A 23 18.08 -7.44 1.46
C ALA A 23 18.21 -6.14 2.27
N LEU A 24 17.93 -6.19 3.57
CA LEU A 24 18.09 -5.05 4.48
C LEU A 24 19.53 -4.55 4.49
N ALA A 25 20.52 -5.45 4.62
CA ALA A 25 21.94 -5.09 4.58
C ALA A 25 22.35 -4.46 3.24
N HIS A 26 21.88 -5.01 2.12
CA HIS A 26 22.15 -4.48 0.78
C HIS A 26 21.65 -3.04 0.64
N VAL A 27 20.41 -2.77 1.06
CA VAL A 27 19.82 -1.44 0.96
C VAL A 27 20.45 -0.48 1.97
N ALA A 28 20.72 -0.93 3.20
CA ALA A 28 21.36 -0.11 4.24
C ALA A 28 22.73 0.39 3.79
N ALA A 29 23.53 -0.45 3.09
CA ALA A 29 24.83 -0.07 2.54
C ALA A 29 24.76 1.08 1.51
N ARG A 30 23.59 1.30 0.91
CA ARG A 30 23.32 2.33 -0.12
C ARG A 30 22.49 3.50 0.41
N SER A 31 22.08 3.44 1.67
CA SER A 31 21.22 4.43 2.33
C SER A 31 22.07 5.41 3.13
N LEU A 32 21.64 6.66 3.17
CA LEU A 32 22.30 7.78 3.88
C LEU A 32 21.26 8.59 4.66
N GLY A 33 21.71 9.53 5.48
CA GLY A 33 20.86 10.47 6.22
C GLY A 33 20.58 10.04 7.66
N GLU A 34 19.84 10.89 8.36
CA GLU A 34 19.44 10.67 9.76
C GLU A 34 18.40 9.54 9.88
N PRO A 35 18.24 8.93 11.07
CA PRO A 35 17.19 7.96 11.31
C PRO A 35 15.78 8.51 11.06
N VAL A 36 14.86 7.62 10.67
CA VAL A 36 13.45 7.94 10.50
C VAL A 36 12.81 8.34 11.83
N ASP A 37 11.89 9.31 11.81
CA ASP A 37 11.04 9.61 12.96
C ASP A 37 10.25 8.35 13.36
N PRO A 38 10.46 7.79 14.58
CA PRO A 38 9.83 6.53 15.01
C PRO A 38 8.32 6.66 15.23
N THR A 39 7.76 7.86 15.17
CA THR A 39 6.31 8.11 15.22
C THR A 39 5.64 7.99 13.87
N LEU A 40 6.40 7.92 12.77
CA LEU A 40 5.85 7.64 11.44
C LEU A 40 5.44 6.17 11.33
N ARG A 41 4.54 5.88 10.40
CA ARG A 41 4.01 4.53 10.15
C ARG A 41 4.10 4.17 8.68
N VAL A 42 4.37 2.90 8.43
CA VAL A 42 4.15 2.28 7.12
C VAL A 42 2.67 1.94 7.01
N THR A 43 2.09 2.19 5.85
CA THR A 43 0.70 1.83 5.55
C THR A 43 0.63 0.94 4.32
N LEU A 44 -0.22 -0.08 4.38
CA LEU A 44 -0.53 -0.96 3.24
C LEU A 44 -1.91 -0.55 2.71
N ASN A 45 -1.95 0.20 1.60
CA ASN A 45 -3.20 0.68 0.98
C ASN A 45 -3.81 -0.39 0.06
N PHE A 46 -5.13 -0.57 0.14
CA PHE A 46 -5.89 -1.53 -0.66
C PHE A 46 -7.36 -1.12 -0.80
N HIS A 47 -8.11 -1.82 -1.66
CA HIS A 47 -9.56 -1.68 -1.76
C HIS A 47 -10.22 -2.82 -0.94
N PRO A 48 -10.96 -2.51 0.14
CA PRO A 48 -11.41 -3.50 1.12
C PRO A 48 -12.54 -4.39 0.61
N ASP A 49 -13.13 -4.02 -0.51
CA ASP A 49 -14.34 -4.60 -1.07
C ASP A 49 -14.06 -5.39 -2.36
N ARG A 50 -12.79 -5.69 -2.62
CA ARG A 50 -12.35 -6.59 -3.69
C ARG A 50 -12.51 -8.06 -3.28
N LEU A 51 -12.52 -8.92 -4.28
CA LEU A 51 -12.53 -10.37 -4.09
C LEU A 51 -11.11 -10.94 -4.29
N HIS A 52 -10.78 -11.95 -3.51
CA HIS A 52 -9.61 -12.80 -3.66
C HIS A 52 -10.09 -14.23 -3.92
N HIS A 53 -9.87 -14.75 -5.13
CA HIS A 53 -10.39 -16.05 -5.59
C HIS A 53 -11.89 -16.28 -5.29
N GLY A 54 -12.71 -15.23 -5.49
CA GLY A 54 -14.16 -15.27 -5.24
C GLY A 54 -14.58 -15.04 -3.79
N MET A 55 -13.65 -15.01 -2.84
CA MET A 55 -13.90 -14.68 -1.43
C MET A 55 -13.72 -13.17 -1.18
N PRO A 56 -14.53 -12.51 -0.35
CA PRO A 56 -14.25 -11.14 0.09
C PRO A 56 -12.85 -11.00 0.69
N PHE A 57 -12.09 -9.99 0.26
CA PHE A 57 -10.70 -9.81 0.68
C PHE A 57 -10.54 -9.77 2.20
N LEU A 58 -11.38 -9.02 2.92
CA LEU A 58 -11.29 -8.94 4.39
C LEU A 58 -11.60 -10.28 5.07
N GLN A 59 -12.47 -11.11 4.49
CA GLN A 59 -12.72 -12.47 4.99
C GLN A 59 -11.49 -13.36 4.81
N ALA A 60 -10.86 -13.32 3.63
CA ALA A 60 -9.62 -14.06 3.38
C ALA A 60 -8.50 -13.60 4.33
N LEU A 61 -8.38 -12.28 4.54
CA LEU A 61 -7.41 -11.68 5.45
C LEU A 61 -7.65 -12.13 6.91
N ALA A 62 -8.91 -12.22 7.35
CA ALA A 62 -9.27 -12.72 8.68
C ALA A 62 -8.91 -14.20 8.86
N ASN A 63 -9.17 -15.03 7.85
CA ASN A 63 -8.89 -16.47 7.90
C ASN A 63 -7.38 -16.75 7.95
N ASP A 64 -6.59 -16.01 7.18
CA ASP A 64 -5.15 -16.20 7.08
C ASP A 64 -4.39 -15.58 8.26
N GLY A 65 -4.90 -14.48 8.82
CA GLY A 65 -4.23 -13.72 9.88
C GLY A 65 -2.94 -13.01 9.44
N VAL A 66 -2.58 -13.09 8.15
CA VAL A 66 -1.37 -12.52 7.56
C VAL A 66 -1.68 -11.77 6.27
N TYR A 67 -0.98 -10.65 6.05
CA TYR A 67 -1.03 -9.92 4.78
C TYR A 67 0.01 -10.48 3.80
N ARG A 68 -0.45 -10.87 2.60
CA ARG A 68 0.36 -11.55 1.59
C ARG A 68 0.81 -10.65 0.45
N SER A 69 1.90 -11.02 -0.19
CA SER A 69 2.46 -10.30 -1.35
C SER A 69 1.73 -10.65 -2.66
N GLN A 70 1.94 -9.85 -3.70
CA GLN A 70 1.45 -10.15 -5.06
C GLN A 70 1.96 -11.51 -5.58
N PHE A 71 3.17 -11.93 -5.21
CA PHE A 71 3.72 -13.24 -5.61
C PHE A 71 2.93 -14.41 -5.03
N GLU A 72 2.28 -14.22 -3.88
CA GLU A 72 1.46 -15.24 -3.24
C GLU A 72 0.02 -15.20 -3.75
N THR A 73 -0.54 -13.99 -3.95
CA THR A 73 -1.97 -13.84 -4.22
C THR A 73 -2.31 -13.70 -5.70
N GLY A 74 -1.36 -13.30 -6.55
CA GLY A 74 -1.62 -12.93 -7.93
C GLY A 74 -2.52 -11.68 -8.09
N THR A 75 -2.69 -10.88 -7.04
CA THR A 75 -3.58 -9.70 -7.05
C THR A 75 -2.80 -8.41 -6.76
N SER A 76 -3.17 -7.31 -7.41
CA SER A 76 -2.51 -6.00 -7.24
C SER A 76 -3.43 -4.85 -7.66
N ASN A 77 -3.24 -3.68 -7.05
CA ASN A 77 -3.78 -2.40 -7.57
C ASN A 77 -2.75 -1.68 -8.47
N GLY A 78 -1.54 -2.25 -8.59
CA GLY A 78 -0.48 -1.87 -9.52
C GLY A 78 -0.53 -2.69 -10.83
N GLY A 79 0.66 -2.96 -11.40
CA GLY A 79 0.81 -3.96 -12.46
C GLY A 79 0.87 -5.38 -11.91
N LEU A 80 0.46 -6.36 -12.72
CA LEU A 80 0.52 -7.80 -12.42
C LEU A 80 1.76 -8.44 -13.06
N THR A 81 2.94 -8.07 -12.58
CA THR A 81 4.24 -8.51 -13.15
C THR A 81 5.10 -9.28 -12.16
N ALA A 82 4.50 -9.75 -11.05
CA ALA A 82 5.13 -10.54 -10.00
C ALA A 82 5.26 -12.03 -10.37
N HIS A 83 6.09 -12.33 -11.36
CA HIS A 83 6.47 -13.69 -11.75
C HIS A 83 7.94 -13.69 -12.23
N PRO A 84 8.62 -14.85 -12.27
CA PRO A 84 9.99 -14.92 -12.80
C PRO A 84 10.08 -14.26 -14.18
N GLY A 85 11.06 -13.36 -14.35
CA GLY A 85 11.27 -12.58 -15.57
C GLY A 85 10.38 -11.35 -15.77
N GLY A 86 9.29 -11.19 -15.00
CA GLY A 86 8.43 -10.01 -15.06
C GLY A 86 9.04 -8.77 -14.41
N ASP A 87 8.52 -7.58 -14.74
CA ASP A 87 9.08 -6.30 -14.28
C ASP A 87 9.27 -6.25 -12.76
N ARG A 88 8.26 -6.68 -11.99
CA ARG A 88 8.36 -6.67 -10.53
C ARG A 88 9.45 -7.58 -10.00
N TRP A 89 9.67 -8.74 -10.63
CA TRP A 89 10.78 -9.61 -10.26
C TRP A 89 12.12 -8.92 -10.52
N GLN A 90 12.28 -8.27 -11.68
CA GLN A 90 13.51 -7.54 -12.04
C GLN A 90 13.78 -6.35 -11.11
N TRP A 91 12.74 -5.60 -10.74
CA TRP A 91 12.85 -4.49 -9.79
C TRP A 91 13.33 -4.99 -8.43
N GLU A 92 12.71 -6.05 -7.90
CA GLU A 92 13.12 -6.62 -6.60
C GLU A 92 14.54 -7.20 -6.65
N SER A 93 14.94 -7.87 -7.74
CA SER A 93 16.33 -8.35 -7.91
C SER A 93 17.32 -7.18 -7.84
N ARG A 94 17.06 -6.09 -8.56
CA ARG A 94 17.92 -4.89 -8.56
C ARG A 94 17.93 -4.16 -7.21
N LEU A 95 16.77 -3.99 -6.58
CA LEU A 95 16.63 -3.28 -5.30
C LEU A 95 17.32 -4.00 -4.15
N PHE A 96 17.26 -5.34 -4.16
CA PHE A 96 17.71 -6.17 -3.03
C PHE A 96 18.97 -6.97 -3.32
N GLY A 97 19.67 -6.68 -4.41
CA GLY A 97 20.91 -7.37 -4.79
C GLY A 97 20.72 -8.87 -5.00
N GLY A 98 19.61 -9.27 -5.60
CA GLY A 98 19.26 -10.67 -5.89
C GLY A 98 18.87 -11.50 -4.66
N ALA A 99 18.68 -10.89 -3.49
CA ALA A 99 18.43 -11.62 -2.25
C ALA A 99 17.20 -12.56 -2.30
N TYR A 100 16.24 -12.27 -3.18
CA TYR A 100 14.96 -12.97 -3.35
C TYR A 100 14.81 -13.71 -4.68
N ASP A 101 15.88 -13.86 -5.48
CA ASP A 101 15.74 -14.35 -6.86
C ASP A 101 15.37 -15.84 -6.89
N ASP A 102 15.89 -16.62 -5.94
CA ASP A 102 15.74 -18.08 -5.86
C ASP A 102 14.94 -18.55 -4.63
N VAL A 103 14.06 -17.70 -4.08
CA VAL A 103 13.31 -18.01 -2.84
C VAL A 103 11.80 -18.11 -3.08
N ALA A 104 11.10 -18.72 -2.13
CA ALA A 104 9.65 -18.86 -2.21
C ALA A 104 8.93 -17.51 -2.19
N PRO A 105 7.77 -17.38 -2.88
CA PRO A 105 6.92 -16.18 -2.85
C PRO A 105 6.68 -15.56 -1.47
N ALA A 106 6.46 -16.40 -0.45
CA ALA A 106 6.18 -15.94 0.92
C ALA A 106 7.35 -15.22 1.60
N GLU A 107 8.59 -15.46 1.14
CA GLU A 107 9.78 -14.79 1.67
C GLU A 107 9.89 -13.34 1.20
N ARG A 108 9.23 -13.00 0.08
CA ARG A 108 9.32 -11.69 -0.57
C ARG A 108 8.65 -10.56 0.24
N PRO A 109 9.10 -9.31 0.05
CA PRO A 109 8.57 -8.19 0.80
C PRO A 109 7.11 -7.87 0.48
N LYS A 110 6.42 -7.29 1.47
CA LYS A 110 5.09 -6.68 1.33
C LYS A 110 5.25 -5.20 1.05
N TYR A 111 4.47 -4.67 0.12
CA TYR A 111 4.66 -3.30 -0.35
C TYR A 111 3.60 -2.35 0.18
N GLY A 112 4.04 -1.15 0.53
CA GLY A 112 3.21 -0.05 0.98
C GLY A 112 3.97 1.27 0.85
N ALA A 113 3.67 2.21 1.74
CA ALA A 113 4.35 3.51 1.76
C ALA A 113 4.59 3.99 3.18
N LEU A 114 5.65 4.78 3.37
CA LEU A 114 5.84 5.54 4.60
C LEU A 114 4.84 6.70 4.60
N ASN A 115 3.97 6.78 5.61
CA ASN A 115 3.02 7.88 5.75
C ASN A 115 3.69 9.14 6.34
N PHE A 116 4.75 9.63 5.68
CA PHE A 116 5.54 10.78 6.14
C PHE A 116 4.76 12.09 6.11
N ARG A 117 3.72 12.18 5.28
CA ARG A 117 2.77 13.30 5.22
C ARG A 117 1.67 13.20 6.28
N ARG A 118 1.58 12.10 7.04
CA ARG A 118 0.54 11.83 8.05
C ARG A 118 -0.88 11.97 7.50
N ARG A 119 -1.09 11.54 6.26
CA ARG A 119 -2.40 11.55 5.60
C ARG A 119 -3.32 10.54 6.27
N ALA A 120 -4.57 10.95 6.53
CA ALA A 120 -5.59 10.07 7.09
C ALA A 120 -5.95 8.91 6.14
N THR A 121 -5.65 9.05 4.84
CA THR A 121 -5.88 8.03 3.81
C THR A 121 -4.68 7.09 3.61
N GLY A 122 -3.63 7.22 4.42
CA GLY A 122 -2.40 6.44 4.32
C GLY A 122 -1.36 7.08 3.39
N GLY A 123 -0.18 6.45 3.34
CA GLY A 123 0.96 6.96 2.58
C GLY A 123 0.80 6.90 1.06
N SER A 124 -0.02 5.98 0.54
CA SER A 124 -0.19 5.78 -0.91
C SER A 124 -1.65 5.51 -1.29
N PRO A 125 -2.55 6.50 -1.18
CA PRO A 125 -3.97 6.34 -1.52
C PRO A 125 -4.20 5.94 -2.99
N ARG A 126 -3.21 6.15 -3.86
CA ARG A 126 -3.17 5.59 -5.22
C ARG A 126 -3.61 4.13 -5.30
N PHE A 127 -3.31 3.32 -4.28
CA PHE A 127 -3.56 1.89 -4.28
C PHE A 127 -4.82 1.46 -3.50
N GLY A 128 -5.62 2.40 -3.01
CA GLY A 128 -6.96 2.09 -2.54
C GLY A 128 -7.50 2.97 -1.43
N SER A 129 -8.79 2.80 -1.18
CA SER A 129 -9.58 3.60 -0.24
C SER A 129 -9.50 3.16 1.22
N ALA A 130 -8.73 2.12 1.52
CA ALA A 130 -8.47 1.67 2.88
C ALA A 130 -6.97 1.43 3.07
N HIS A 131 -6.54 1.35 4.33
CA HIS A 131 -5.19 0.90 4.63
C HIS A 131 -5.08 0.20 5.98
N LEU A 132 -4.12 -0.73 6.07
CA LEU A 132 -3.59 -1.19 7.35
C LEU A 132 -2.53 -0.18 7.79
N ARG A 133 -2.66 0.36 9.00
CA ARG A 133 -1.59 1.12 9.66
C ARG A 133 -0.76 0.16 10.48
N LEU A 134 0.49 -0.04 10.09
CA LEU A 134 1.37 -0.99 10.75
C LEU A 134 1.92 -0.43 12.07
N THR A 135 2.44 -1.27 12.95
CA THR A 135 3.11 -0.83 14.18
C THR A 135 4.47 -0.17 13.88
N GLY A 136 4.96 0.67 14.81
CA GLY A 136 6.30 1.27 14.70
C GLY A 136 7.44 0.23 14.62
N ALA A 137 7.23 -0.99 15.17
CA ALA A 137 8.16 -2.11 15.09
C ALA A 137 8.50 -2.53 13.65
N VAL A 138 7.58 -2.32 12.71
CA VAL A 138 7.78 -2.70 11.31
C VAL A 138 8.86 -1.85 10.63
N LEU A 139 9.13 -0.63 11.10
CA LEU A 139 10.15 0.25 10.54
C LEU A 139 11.53 -0.44 10.52
N GLY A 140 11.89 -1.16 11.60
CA GLY A 140 13.20 -1.83 11.73
C GLY A 140 13.45 -2.97 10.73
N ARG A 141 12.43 -3.40 9.99
CA ARG A 141 12.54 -4.42 8.94
C ARG A 141 11.99 -3.94 7.59
N THR A 142 11.95 -2.64 7.38
CA THR A 142 11.44 -2.02 6.16
C THR A 142 12.55 -1.30 5.43
N THR A 143 12.66 -1.54 4.13
CA THR A 143 13.44 -0.69 3.22
C THR A 143 12.53 0.29 2.51
N PHE A 144 13.13 1.35 1.97
CA PHE A 144 12.41 2.42 1.29
C PHE A 144 13.16 2.83 0.03
N CYS A 145 12.42 3.33 -0.95
CA CYS A 145 13.00 4.00 -2.12
C CYS A 145 12.17 5.21 -2.54
N TYR A 146 12.83 6.13 -3.25
CA TYR A 146 12.18 7.28 -3.86
C TYR A 146 12.91 7.67 -5.16
N PRO A 147 12.20 7.87 -6.28
CA PRO A 147 10.76 7.61 -6.48
C PRO A 147 10.40 6.11 -6.39
N ASP A 148 9.16 5.75 -6.72
CA ASP A 148 8.67 4.37 -6.75
C ASP A 148 9.54 3.46 -7.65
N SER A 149 9.63 2.17 -7.29
CA SER A 149 10.43 1.10 -7.92
C SER A 149 10.33 1.01 -9.44
N VAL A 150 9.19 1.38 -10.03
CA VAL A 150 8.98 1.42 -11.49
C VAL A 150 9.88 2.45 -12.19
N TYR A 151 10.29 3.52 -11.49
CA TYR A 151 11.12 4.61 -12.02
C TYR A 151 12.62 4.38 -11.80
N GLU A 152 13.02 3.14 -11.51
CA GLU A 152 14.42 2.75 -11.32
C GLU A 152 15.17 3.65 -10.31
N PRO A 153 14.65 3.79 -9.08
CA PRO A 153 15.20 4.73 -8.12
C PRO A 153 16.65 4.39 -7.76
N THR A 154 17.42 5.44 -7.48
CA THR A 154 18.81 5.34 -7.01
C THR A 154 18.96 5.80 -5.55
N ALA A 155 17.92 6.40 -4.97
CA ALA A 155 17.87 6.81 -3.58
C ALA A 155 17.11 5.79 -2.74
N PHE A 156 17.73 5.40 -1.62
CA PHE A 156 17.19 4.39 -0.72
C PHE A 156 17.20 4.84 0.74
N GLY A 157 16.39 4.16 1.55
CA GLY A 157 16.33 4.35 2.98
C GLY A 157 16.14 3.05 3.75
N VAL A 158 16.60 3.07 5.00
CA VAL A 158 16.26 2.13 6.08
C VAL A 158 15.96 2.94 7.34
N ALA A 159 15.46 2.31 8.40
CA ALA A 159 15.08 3.03 9.62
C ALA A 159 16.22 3.89 10.20
N GLU A 160 17.46 3.41 10.16
CA GLU A 160 18.63 4.10 10.68
C GLU A 160 19.21 5.16 9.74
N ARG A 161 18.82 5.15 8.45
CA ARG A 161 19.36 6.01 7.39
C ARG A 161 18.26 6.42 6.41
N MET A 162 17.58 7.53 6.69
CA MET A 162 16.36 7.98 6.01
C MET A 162 16.53 9.35 5.32
N GLY A 163 17.46 9.44 4.36
CA GLY A 163 17.67 10.64 3.55
C GLY A 163 16.52 10.97 2.58
N LEU A 164 15.58 10.04 2.38
CA LEU A 164 14.50 10.18 1.38
C LEU A 164 13.50 11.29 1.70
N MET A 165 13.32 11.63 2.99
CA MET A 165 12.37 12.68 3.38
C MET A 165 12.75 14.05 2.81
N ALA A 166 14.04 14.34 2.66
CA ALA A 166 14.50 15.57 2.02
C ALA A 166 14.22 15.58 0.51
N LEU A 167 14.37 14.44 -0.16
CA LEU A 167 14.07 14.29 -1.59
C LEU A 167 12.56 14.37 -1.87
N ALA A 168 11.75 13.83 -0.97
CA ALA A 168 10.30 13.88 -1.03
C ALA A 168 9.71 15.17 -0.42
N ALA A 169 10.53 16.14 -0.03
CA ALA A 169 10.03 17.37 0.59
C ALA A 169 9.14 18.17 -0.38
N THR A 170 9.56 18.24 -1.65
CA THR A 170 8.83 18.90 -2.73
C THR A 170 7.69 18.02 -3.23
N PRO A 171 6.44 18.49 -3.23
CA PRO A 171 5.32 17.75 -3.78
C PRO A 171 5.52 17.41 -5.26
N GLN A 172 5.06 16.22 -5.67
CA GLN A 172 5.03 15.81 -7.06
C GLN A 172 3.88 16.51 -7.83
N PRO A 173 4.01 16.70 -9.15
CA PRO A 173 2.93 17.24 -9.98
C PRO A 173 1.63 16.43 -9.89
N ASP A 174 1.74 15.09 -9.85
CA ASP A 174 0.62 14.20 -9.56
C ASP A 174 0.62 13.87 -8.06
N PRO A 175 -0.40 14.29 -7.27
CA PRO A 175 -0.47 14.00 -5.84
C PRO A 175 -0.47 12.50 -5.49
N LEU A 176 -0.87 11.65 -6.44
CA LEU A 176 -0.82 10.19 -6.29
C LEU A 176 0.60 9.62 -6.34
N ASP A 177 1.57 10.39 -6.81
CA ASP A 177 2.99 10.02 -6.86
C ASP A 177 3.80 10.65 -5.70
N ASP A 178 3.17 11.46 -4.83
CA ASP A 178 3.77 12.03 -3.60
C ASP A 178 3.80 10.99 -2.46
N TYR A 179 4.63 9.96 -2.61
CA TYR A 179 4.86 8.95 -1.58
C TYR A 179 6.29 8.39 -1.62
N ILE A 180 6.75 7.89 -0.47
CA ILE A 180 7.98 7.09 -0.36
C ILE A 180 7.55 5.63 -0.31
N GLU A 181 7.94 4.84 -1.31
CA GLU A 181 7.60 3.42 -1.38
C GLU A 181 8.33 2.67 -0.24
N ALA A 182 7.62 1.75 0.41
CA ALA A 182 8.11 0.96 1.52
C ALA A 182 7.99 -0.54 1.19
N GLN A 183 9.04 -1.30 1.51
CA GLN A 183 9.09 -2.74 1.32
C GLN A 183 9.34 -3.42 2.67
N VAL A 184 8.30 -4.03 3.23
CA VAL A 184 8.31 -4.68 4.54
C VAL A 184 8.82 -6.11 4.38
N HIS A 185 9.96 -6.42 5.00
CA HIS A 185 10.58 -7.73 4.92
C HIS A 185 10.08 -8.66 6.03
N GLY A 186 9.80 -9.92 5.68
CA GLY A 186 9.24 -10.91 6.61
C GLY A 186 7.72 -10.82 6.74
N PRO A 187 7.08 -11.66 7.57
CA PRO A 187 5.63 -11.71 7.71
C PRO A 187 5.03 -10.40 8.24
N VAL A 188 3.79 -10.14 7.82
CA VAL A 188 2.93 -9.09 8.38
C VAL A 188 1.71 -9.79 8.98
N GLU A 189 1.78 -10.08 10.27
CA GLU A 189 0.72 -10.73 11.04
C GLU A 189 -0.21 -9.67 11.62
N LEU A 190 -1.51 -9.81 11.41
CA LEU A 190 -2.48 -8.76 11.78
C LEU A 190 -2.45 -8.47 13.29
N ALA A 191 -2.47 -9.51 14.11
CA ALA A 191 -2.52 -9.36 15.57
C ALA A 191 -1.24 -8.76 16.18
N ARG A 192 -0.11 -8.81 15.46
CA ARG A 192 1.19 -8.31 15.94
C ARG A 192 1.58 -6.98 15.29
N ASP A 193 1.38 -6.88 13.99
CA ASP A 193 2.00 -5.87 13.15
C ASP A 193 1.02 -4.77 12.72
N VAL A 194 -0.28 -4.86 13.03
CA VAL A 194 -1.29 -3.87 12.64
C VAL A 194 -1.86 -3.16 13.87
N GLU A 195 -1.75 -1.83 13.89
CA GLU A 195 -2.39 -0.98 14.90
C GLU A 195 -3.88 -0.82 14.61
N ALA A 196 -4.21 -0.50 13.35
CA ALA A 196 -5.58 -0.27 12.92
C ALA A 196 -5.78 -0.59 11.43
N LEU A 197 -6.99 -1.05 11.11
CA LEU A 197 -7.58 -0.95 9.78
C LEU A 197 -8.34 0.37 9.70
N VAL A 198 -7.98 1.23 8.74
CA VAL A 198 -8.66 2.49 8.48
C VAL A 198 -9.48 2.38 7.19
N LEU A 199 -10.78 2.65 7.28
CA LEU A 199 -11.73 2.54 6.16
C LEU A 199 -12.30 3.90 5.72
N ASP A 200 -12.78 3.93 4.47
CA ASP A 200 -13.66 4.98 3.97
C ASP A 200 -15.06 4.89 4.60
N PRO A 201 -15.67 6.01 5.04
CA PRO A 201 -17.04 6.04 5.57
C PRO A 201 -18.12 5.46 4.67
N CYS A 202 -17.91 5.35 3.35
CA CYS A 202 -18.84 4.70 2.42
C CYS A 202 -19.10 3.22 2.75
N TYR A 203 -18.25 2.59 3.56
CA TYR A 203 -18.42 1.21 4.01
C TYR A 203 -19.20 1.07 5.33
N ARG A 204 -19.65 2.17 5.94
CA ARG A 204 -20.45 2.10 7.17
C ARG A 204 -21.79 1.37 6.94
N GLY A 205 -22.14 0.48 7.85
CA GLY A 205 -23.36 -0.34 7.79
C GLY A 205 -23.33 -1.44 6.72
N THR A 206 -22.19 -1.68 6.06
CA THR A 206 -22.05 -2.68 5.00
C THR A 206 -21.43 -3.99 5.53
N GLU A 207 -21.44 -5.03 4.70
CA GLU A 207 -20.73 -6.28 4.98
C GLU A 207 -19.21 -6.06 5.14
N VAL A 208 -18.64 -5.06 4.47
CA VAL A 208 -17.22 -4.69 4.61
C VAL A 208 -16.91 -4.26 6.04
N GLU A 209 -17.77 -3.44 6.67
CA GLU A 209 -17.60 -3.08 8.08
C GLU A 209 -17.74 -4.30 8.99
N THR A 210 -18.68 -5.19 8.69
CA THR A 210 -18.89 -6.42 9.48
C THR A 210 -17.63 -7.30 9.46
N MET A 211 -17.05 -7.52 8.28
CA MET A 211 -15.79 -8.27 8.13
C MET A 211 -14.60 -7.54 8.78
N ALA A 212 -14.53 -6.21 8.64
CA ALA A 212 -13.47 -5.41 9.24
C ALA A 212 -13.46 -5.52 10.78
N ARG A 213 -14.63 -5.56 11.41
CA ARG A 213 -14.78 -5.73 12.87
C ARG A 213 -14.33 -7.09 13.39
N ALA A 214 -14.22 -8.10 12.53
CA ALA A 214 -13.74 -9.43 12.89
C ALA A 214 -12.20 -9.52 12.91
N LEU A 215 -11.49 -8.52 12.38
CA LEU A 215 -10.03 -8.51 12.37
C LEU A 215 -9.46 -8.19 13.77
N PRO A 216 -8.27 -8.72 14.12
CA PRO A 216 -7.66 -8.55 15.44
C PRO A 216 -6.94 -7.19 15.58
N CYS A 217 -7.56 -6.09 15.13
CA CYS A 217 -7.00 -4.74 15.22
C CYS A 217 -8.11 -3.70 15.37
N ALA A 218 -7.76 -2.45 15.70
CA ALA A 218 -8.74 -1.37 15.79
C ALA A 218 -9.34 -1.06 14.41
N LEU A 219 -10.64 -0.73 14.39
CA LEU A 219 -11.30 -0.19 13.19
C LEU A 219 -11.46 1.32 13.33
N GLU A 220 -10.85 2.05 12.40
CA GLU A 220 -10.87 3.51 12.31
C GLU A 220 -11.42 3.97 10.96
N TRP A 221 -11.68 5.27 10.83
CA TRP A 221 -12.28 5.87 9.64
C TRP A 221 -11.57 7.16 9.28
N HIS A 222 -11.31 7.37 7.99
CA HIS A 222 -10.82 8.65 7.49
C HIS A 222 -11.97 9.54 6.99
N ALA A 223 -11.66 10.73 6.45
CA ALA A 223 -12.66 11.73 6.06
C ALA A 223 -13.61 11.28 4.94
N GLY A 224 -13.11 10.44 4.03
CA GLY A 224 -13.89 9.82 2.96
C GLY A 224 -13.58 10.44 1.60
N PHE A 225 -13.56 9.60 0.58
CA PHE A 225 -13.40 9.99 -0.81
C PHE A 225 -14.78 10.20 -1.43
N MET A 226 -14.99 11.35 -2.04
CA MET A 226 -16.22 11.66 -2.74
C MET A 226 -15.94 12.72 -3.80
N LEU A 227 -16.37 12.46 -5.04
CA LEU A 227 -16.20 13.36 -6.16
C LEU A 227 -17.54 13.59 -6.84
N SER A 228 -17.91 14.85 -7.08
CA SER A 228 -19.11 15.16 -7.84
C SER A 228 -18.86 14.91 -9.33
N VAL A 229 -19.91 14.51 -10.05
CA VAL A 229 -19.87 14.39 -11.52
C VAL A 229 -19.46 15.71 -12.17
N ASP A 230 -19.93 16.84 -11.64
CA ASP A 230 -19.56 18.17 -12.13
C ASP A 230 -18.06 18.43 -12.04
N GLU A 231 -17.43 18.04 -10.92
CA GLU A 231 -15.98 18.20 -10.76
C GLU A 231 -15.22 17.21 -11.63
N LEU A 232 -15.64 15.95 -11.70
CA LEU A 232 -15.05 14.94 -12.57
C LEU A 232 -15.01 15.41 -14.04
N CYS A 233 -16.11 15.98 -14.53
CA CYS A 233 -16.23 16.51 -15.90
C CYS A 233 -15.29 17.69 -16.19
N ARG A 234 -14.77 18.39 -15.18
CA ARG A 234 -13.80 19.49 -15.36
C ARG A 234 -12.37 19.01 -15.63
N HIS A 235 -12.08 17.72 -15.45
CA HIS A 235 -10.72 17.16 -15.55
C HIS A 235 -10.56 16.09 -16.66
N PRO A 236 -10.98 16.34 -17.92
CA PRO A 236 -10.87 15.35 -18.99
C PRO A 236 -9.41 15.00 -19.32
N ASP A 237 -8.46 15.91 -19.07
CA ASP A 237 -7.05 15.74 -19.46
C ASP A 237 -6.21 14.91 -18.48
N TYR A 238 -6.69 14.65 -17.26
CA TYR A 238 -5.88 13.98 -16.23
C TYR A 238 -5.62 12.50 -16.55
N ARG A 239 -6.67 11.70 -16.76
CA ARG A 239 -6.55 10.32 -17.25
C ARG A 239 -7.14 10.14 -18.65
N GLY A 240 -8.02 11.03 -19.09
CA GLY A 240 -8.65 10.98 -20.40
C GLY A 240 -10.18 10.99 -20.31
N PRO A 241 -10.87 11.52 -21.35
CA PRO A 241 -12.33 11.71 -21.36
C PRO A 241 -13.11 10.40 -21.18
N ARG A 242 -12.58 9.27 -21.69
CA ARG A 242 -13.19 7.94 -21.50
C ARG A 242 -13.40 7.57 -20.03
N TYR A 243 -12.47 7.97 -19.15
CA TYR A 243 -12.57 7.65 -17.72
C TYR A 243 -13.49 8.62 -16.97
N VAL A 244 -13.63 9.85 -17.47
CA VAL A 244 -14.67 10.77 -17.02
C VAL A 244 -16.04 10.18 -17.34
N GLU A 245 -16.28 9.75 -18.59
CA GLU A 245 -17.53 9.11 -19.01
C GLU A 245 -17.85 7.87 -18.16
N LEU A 246 -16.87 7.00 -17.92
CA LEU A 246 -17.04 5.83 -17.05
C LEU A 246 -17.37 6.24 -15.61
N GLY A 247 -16.64 7.19 -15.02
CA GLY A 247 -16.93 7.67 -13.67
C GLY A 247 -18.32 8.29 -13.55
N CYS A 248 -18.78 9.04 -14.56
CA CYS A 248 -20.15 9.56 -14.64
C CYS A 248 -21.19 8.44 -14.71
N ALA A 249 -20.92 7.37 -15.47
CA ALA A 249 -21.81 6.22 -15.57
C ALA A 249 -21.90 5.41 -14.27
N LEU A 250 -20.83 5.40 -13.47
CA LEU A 250 -20.80 4.72 -12.16
C LEU A 250 -21.39 5.55 -11.02
N ALA A 251 -21.46 6.88 -11.18
CA ALA A 251 -21.94 7.78 -10.15
C ALA A 251 -23.43 7.56 -9.83
N ARG A 252 -23.80 7.75 -8.57
CA ARG A 252 -25.19 7.68 -8.09
C ARG A 252 -25.55 9.01 -7.46
N ASP A 253 -26.72 9.55 -7.81
CA ASP A 253 -27.20 10.86 -7.33
C ASP A 253 -26.18 12.00 -7.52
N GLY A 254 -25.39 11.95 -8.60
CA GLY A 254 -24.37 12.94 -8.94
C GLY A 254 -23.02 12.78 -8.22
N TRP A 255 -22.84 11.71 -7.44
CA TRP A 255 -21.62 11.47 -6.66
C TRP A 255 -20.96 10.14 -7.00
N LEU A 256 -19.64 10.17 -7.12
CA LEU A 256 -18.78 9.01 -7.24
C LEU A 256 -18.09 8.75 -5.89
N THR A 257 -18.11 7.50 -5.43
CA THR A 257 -17.50 7.06 -4.16
C THR A 257 -16.71 5.76 -4.37
N PRO A 258 -15.80 5.39 -3.46
CA PRO A 258 -15.05 4.14 -3.58
C PRO A 258 -15.96 2.90 -3.69
N ALA A 259 -17.07 2.87 -2.95
CA ALA A 259 -18.00 1.76 -2.96
C ALA A 259 -18.64 1.51 -4.34
N LEU A 260 -18.86 2.57 -5.14
CA LEU A 260 -19.43 2.46 -6.49
C LEU A 260 -18.41 1.86 -7.49
N ILE A 261 -17.15 2.30 -7.43
CA ILE A 261 -16.04 1.69 -8.19
C ILE A 261 -15.80 0.24 -7.72
N GLY A 262 -16.01 0.03 -6.42
CA GLY A 262 -16.13 -1.23 -5.73
C GLY A 262 -17.08 -2.22 -6.38
N GLU A 263 -18.35 -1.82 -6.42
CA GLU A 263 -19.47 -2.53 -7.02
C GLU A 263 -19.20 -2.90 -8.47
N ALA A 264 -18.71 -1.93 -9.26
CA ALA A 264 -18.35 -2.13 -10.67
C ALA A 264 -17.28 -3.22 -10.85
N ALA A 265 -16.26 -3.25 -10.01
CA ALA A 265 -15.21 -4.26 -10.11
C ALA A 265 -15.70 -5.66 -9.73
N ARG A 266 -16.58 -5.78 -8.72
CA ARG A 266 -17.19 -7.07 -8.35
C ARG A 266 -18.13 -7.59 -9.43
N GLY A 267 -18.78 -6.69 -10.17
CA GLY A 267 -19.65 -7.05 -11.29
C GLY A 267 -18.95 -7.69 -12.49
N GLY A 268 -17.62 -7.51 -12.63
CA GLY A 268 -16.83 -8.15 -13.69
C GLY A 268 -17.08 -7.64 -15.12
N ASN A 269 -17.93 -6.62 -15.28
CA ASN A 269 -18.31 -6.07 -16.59
C ASN A 269 -17.37 -4.95 -17.09
N HIS A 270 -16.33 -4.63 -16.33
CA HIS A 270 -15.40 -3.55 -16.62
C HIS A 270 -13.95 -4.03 -16.51
N ASP A 271 -13.08 -3.47 -17.34
CA ASP A 271 -11.64 -3.70 -17.23
C ASP A 271 -11.09 -3.10 -15.93
N SER A 272 -10.24 -3.86 -15.23
CA SER A 272 -9.66 -3.45 -13.95
C SER A 272 -8.76 -2.21 -14.05
N GLN A 273 -8.05 -2.02 -15.17
CA GLN A 273 -7.23 -0.84 -15.42
C GLN A 273 -8.10 0.39 -15.68
N ASP A 274 -9.27 0.21 -16.30
CA ASP A 274 -10.22 1.31 -16.51
C ASP A 274 -10.78 1.82 -15.17
N LEU A 275 -11.22 0.89 -14.30
CA LEU A 275 -11.69 1.24 -12.95
C LEU A 275 -10.59 1.86 -12.09
N LYS A 276 -9.33 1.42 -12.25
CA LYS A 276 -8.18 2.06 -11.60
C LYS A 276 -7.97 3.50 -12.07
N LYS A 277 -8.14 3.77 -13.37
CA LYS A 277 -8.03 5.14 -13.90
C LYS A 277 -9.17 6.03 -13.41
N VAL A 278 -10.36 5.48 -13.21
CA VAL A 278 -11.48 6.18 -12.53
C VAL A 278 -11.13 6.43 -11.06
N TRP A 279 -10.59 5.45 -10.34
CA TRP A 279 -10.14 5.61 -8.95
C TRP A 279 -9.18 6.77 -8.76
N HIS A 280 -8.27 7.01 -9.71
CA HIS A 280 -7.30 8.10 -9.60
C HIS A 280 -7.92 9.50 -9.54
N TYR A 281 -9.20 9.68 -9.89
CA TYR A 281 -9.90 10.96 -9.77
C TYR A 281 -10.42 11.25 -8.35
N LEU A 282 -10.56 10.22 -7.50
CA LEU A 282 -10.97 10.36 -6.10
C LEU A 282 -9.80 10.79 -5.21
#